data_AF-A0A8C9MVT8-F1
#
_entry.id   AF-A0A8C9MVT8-F1
#
_cell.length_a   1.000
_cell.length_b   1.000
_cell.length_c   1.000
_cell.angle_alpha   90.00
_cell.angle_beta   90.00
_cell.angle_gamma   90.00
#
_symmetry.space_group_name_H-M   'P 1'
#
loop_
_entity.id
_entity.type
_entity.pdbx_description
1 polymer ?
#
loop_
_entity_poly.entity_id
_entity_poly.type
_entity_poly.pdbx_seq_one_letter_code
_entity_poly.pdbx_strand_id
1 'polypeptide(L)'
;MAFCAKMRSTKKNELNLEAQHQGLEILFYLQDKAPLCYSSGEFTSEELCIEAAQKCSVSPLCHNLFALYDENKKLWYAPNQVFKVEEKSSFRLHYRMR
;
A
#
# COMPACT_ATOMS: atom_id res chain seq x y z
N MET A 1 12.41 50.79 12.50
CA MET A 1 12.47 49.43 13.07
C MET A 1 11.97 48.46 12.01
N ALA A 2 12.88 47.74 11.34
CA ALA A 2 12.51 46.74 10.34
C ALA A 2 13.10 45.39 10.77
N PHE A 3 12.21 44.43 11.05
CA PHE A 3 12.55 43.11 11.58
C PHE A 3 12.67 42.14 10.39
N CYS A 4 13.88 41.93 9.87
CA CYS A 4 14.14 40.94 8.82
C CYS A 4 14.40 39.56 9.46
N ALA A 5 13.35 38.74 9.58
CA ALA A 5 13.49 37.35 9.97
C ALA A 5 13.95 36.51 8.76
N LYS A 6 15.19 36.02 8.80
CA LYS A 6 15.68 34.97 7.90
C LYS A 6 14.97 33.66 8.22
N MET A 7 14.14 33.15 7.31
CA MET A 7 13.66 31.77 7.36
C MET A 7 14.83 30.83 7.05
N ARG A 8 15.33 30.12 8.07
CA ARG A 8 16.11 28.90 7.87
C ARG A 8 15.15 27.83 7.38
N SER A 9 15.29 27.43 6.12
CA SER A 9 14.63 26.24 5.57
C SER A 9 15.14 25.00 6.29
N THR A 10 14.39 24.55 7.29
CA THR A 10 14.57 23.25 7.93
C THR A 10 14.10 22.18 6.96
N LYS A 11 14.98 21.77 6.04
CA LYS A 11 14.78 20.58 5.21
C LYS A 11 15.05 19.36 6.10
N LYS A 12 14.08 19.03 6.95
CA LYS A 12 14.03 17.82 7.76
C LYS A 12 12.93 16.92 7.21
N ASN A 13 13.24 15.64 7.16
CA ASN A 13 12.45 14.51 6.66
C ASN A 13 12.29 14.52 5.13
N GLU A 14 12.56 13.42 4.42
CA GLU A 14 12.24 12.05 4.81
C GLU A 14 13.44 11.15 4.51
N LEU A 15 14.21 10.83 5.54
CA LEU A 15 15.03 9.64 5.49
C LEU A 15 14.05 8.48 5.49
N ASN A 16 14.09 7.71 4.41
CA ASN A 16 13.42 6.44 4.22
C ASN A 16 13.68 5.55 5.45
N LEU A 17 12.81 5.66 6.46
CA LEU A 17 12.58 4.63 7.46
C LEU A 17 11.66 3.62 6.80
N GLU A 18 12.20 2.84 5.86
CA GLU A 18 11.75 1.49 5.62
C GLU A 18 12.02 0.71 6.91
N ALA A 19 11.20 0.96 7.93
CA ALA A 19 10.90 -0.09 8.88
C ALA A 19 10.46 -1.26 7.99
N GLN A 20 11.29 -2.31 7.94
CA GLN A 20 10.97 -3.53 7.22
C GLN A 20 9.73 -4.10 7.88
N HIS A 21 8.55 -3.68 7.40
CA HIS A 21 7.28 -4.20 7.85
C HIS A 21 7.27 -5.66 7.41
N GLN A 22 7.33 -6.55 8.39
CA GLN A 22 7.22 -7.98 8.18
C GLN A 22 5.77 -8.29 7.83
N GLY A 23 5.57 -9.10 6.79
CA GLY A 23 4.26 -9.53 6.33
C GLY A 23 3.86 -8.94 4.98
N LEU A 24 2.56 -8.78 4.77
CA LEU A 24 1.96 -8.22 3.56
C LEU A 24 1.13 -6.99 3.91
N GLU A 25 1.39 -5.89 3.22
CA GLU A 25 0.67 -4.63 3.36
C GLU A 25 0.04 -4.20 2.06
N ILE A 26 -1.24 -3.80 2.13
CA ILE A 26 -1.97 -3.18 1.03
C ILE A 26 -2.24 -1.73 1.37
N LEU A 27 -1.62 -0.86 0.58
CA LEU A 27 -1.70 0.59 0.69
C LEU A 27 -2.84 1.12 -0.16
N PHE A 28 -3.51 2.14 0.38
CA PHE A 28 -4.59 2.86 -0.27
C PHE A 28 -4.15 4.28 -0.61
N TYR A 29 -4.71 4.83 -1.69
CA TYR A 29 -4.51 6.24 -2.05
C TYR A 29 -5.43 7.20 -1.27
N LEU A 30 -6.37 6.65 -0.50
CA LEU A 30 -7.30 7.40 0.32
C LEU A 30 -6.66 7.72 1.68
N GLN A 31 -6.61 9.01 2.03
CA GLN A 31 -5.94 9.50 3.26
C GLN A 31 -6.62 9.04 4.56
N ASP A 32 -7.91 8.73 4.51
CA ASP A 32 -8.74 8.29 5.64
C ASP A 32 -8.73 6.76 5.82
N LYS A 33 -8.07 6.00 4.93
CA LYS A 33 -8.06 4.55 4.97
C LYS A 33 -6.71 4.02 5.42
N ALA A 34 -6.71 3.39 6.60
CA ALA A 34 -5.56 2.64 7.07
C ALA A 34 -5.27 1.45 6.13
N PRO A 35 -3.99 1.09 5.91
CA PRO A 35 -3.60 -0.09 5.15
C PRO A 35 -4.26 -1.39 5.65
N LEU A 36 -4.27 -2.42 4.82
CA LEU A 36 -4.49 -3.81 5.28
C LEU A 36 -3.14 -4.44 5.56
N CYS A 37 -3.00 -5.11 6.70
CA CYS A 37 -1.75 -5.74 7.13
C CYS A 37 -2.03 -7.20 7.49
N TYR A 38 -1.23 -8.11 6.95
CA TYR A 38 -1.30 -9.54 7.20
C TYR A 38 0.07 -10.02 7.70
N SER A 39 0.10 -10.68 8.85
CA SER A 39 1.34 -11.18 9.46
C SER A 39 1.73 -12.58 8.97
N SER A 40 0.75 -13.40 8.58
CA SER A 40 0.96 -14.75 8.07
C SER A 40 -0.24 -15.24 7.27
N GLY A 41 -0.02 -16.21 6.39
CA GLY A 41 -1.07 -16.87 5.61
C GLY A 41 -0.74 -17.00 4.13
N GLU A 42 -1.68 -17.55 3.38
CA GLU A 42 -1.61 -17.64 1.92
C GLU A 42 -2.84 -16.94 1.34
N PHE A 43 -2.62 -15.98 0.46
CA PHE A 43 -3.69 -15.14 -0.10
C PHE A 43 -3.51 -15.01 -1.61
N THR A 44 -4.61 -15.04 -2.35
CA THR A 44 -4.61 -14.66 -3.76
C THR A 44 -4.71 -13.14 -3.91
N SER A 45 -4.20 -12.61 -5.04
CA SER A 45 -4.37 -11.20 -5.36
C SER A 45 -5.84 -10.81 -5.45
N GLU A 46 -6.71 -11.70 -5.91
CA GLU A 46 -8.15 -11.46 -6.00
C GLU A 46 -8.80 -11.33 -4.62
N GLU A 47 -8.55 -12.25 -3.68
CA GLU A 47 -9.07 -12.18 -2.30
C GLU A 47 -8.66 -10.86 -1.62
N LEU A 48 -7.39 -10.50 -1.75
CA LEU A 48 -6.85 -9.24 -1.24
C LEU A 48 -7.51 -8.02 -1.90
N CYS A 49 -7.76 -8.06 -3.21
CA CYS A 49 -8.51 -7.00 -3.91
C CYS A 49 -9.97 -6.92 -3.45
N ILE A 50 -10.61 -8.03 -3.09
CA ILE A 50 -12.00 -8.06 -2.61
C ILE A 50 -12.07 -7.39 -1.23
N GLU A 51 -11.17 -7.74 -0.31
CA GLU A 51 -11.10 -7.11 1.01
C GLU A 51 -10.78 -5.61 0.90
N ALA A 52 -9.83 -5.25 0.03
CA ALA A 52 -9.52 -3.87 -0.28
C ALA A 52 -10.73 -3.09 -0.84
N ALA A 53 -11.49 -3.69 -1.76
CA ALA A 53 -12.69 -3.12 -2.33
C ALA A 53 -13.76 -2.87 -1.25
N GLN A 54 -14.00 -3.85 -0.37
CA GLN A 54 -14.94 -3.70 0.75
C GLN A 54 -14.53 -2.55 1.67
N LYS A 55 -13.25 -2.47 2.03
CA LYS A 55 -12.70 -1.41 2.90
C LYS A 55 -12.81 -0.02 2.27
N CYS A 56 -12.66 0.07 0.94
CA CYS A 56 -12.80 1.29 0.16
C CYS A 56 -14.25 1.56 -0.29
N SER A 57 -15.21 0.74 0.10
CA SER A 57 -16.61 0.83 -0.32
C SER A 57 -16.81 0.84 -1.85
N VAL A 58 -15.94 0.10 -2.56
CA VAL A 58 -16.04 -0.12 -4.01
C VAL A 58 -17.10 -1.17 -4.29
N SER A 59 -18.04 -0.85 -5.20
CA SER A 59 -19.10 -1.80 -5.56
C SER A 59 -18.53 -3.03 -6.29
N PRO A 60 -19.16 -4.22 -6.17
CA PRO A 60 -18.73 -5.40 -6.91
C PRO A 60 -18.67 -5.21 -8.43
N LEU A 61 -19.53 -4.35 -8.99
CA LEU A 61 -19.52 -4.01 -10.42
C LEU A 61 -18.21 -3.34 -10.85
N CYS A 62 -17.58 -2.60 -9.96
CA CYS A 62 -16.34 -1.87 -10.21
C CYS A 62 -15.09 -2.62 -9.74
N HIS A 63 -15.23 -3.79 -9.11
CA HIS A 63 -14.12 -4.51 -8.50
C HIS A 63 -13.02 -4.86 -9.52
N ASN A 64 -13.42 -5.29 -10.72
CA ASN A 64 -12.51 -5.69 -11.80
C ASN A 64 -11.70 -4.52 -12.40
N LEU A 65 -12.00 -3.27 -12.05
CA LEU A 65 -11.23 -2.10 -12.46
C LEU A 65 -9.98 -1.90 -11.60
N PHE A 66 -9.79 -2.70 -10.54
CA PHE A 66 -8.70 -2.56 -9.60
C PHE A 66 -7.81 -3.80 -9.56
N ALA A 67 -6.52 -3.60 -9.27
CA ALA A 67 -5.52 -4.64 -9.10
C ALA A 67 -4.44 -4.22 -8.10
N LEU A 68 -3.57 -5.16 -7.74
CA LEU A 68 -2.41 -4.91 -6.86
C LEU A 68 -1.18 -4.53 -7.69
N TYR A 69 -0.53 -3.44 -7.28
CA TYR A 69 0.69 -2.92 -7.89
C TYR A 69 1.85 -2.92 -6.89
N ASP A 70 3.01 -3.44 -7.29
CA ASP A 70 4.26 -3.37 -6.52
C ASP A 70 5.11 -2.21 -7.05
N GLU A 71 5.28 -1.16 -6.26
CA GLU A 71 6.07 0.01 -6.65
C GLU A 71 7.57 -0.29 -6.79
N ASN A 72 8.10 -1.21 -5.98
CA ASN A 72 9.51 -1.57 -6.00
C ASN A 72 9.87 -2.33 -7.27
N LYS A 73 9.02 -3.30 -7.64
CA LYS A 73 9.20 -4.09 -8.88
C LYS A 73 8.63 -3.40 -10.12
N LYS A 74 7.79 -2.39 -9.94
CA LYS A 74 7.01 -1.71 -10.99
C LYS A 74 6.13 -2.67 -11.80
N LEU A 75 5.56 -3.66 -11.13
CA LEU A 75 4.77 -4.73 -11.75
C LEU A 75 3.35 -4.79 -11.18
N TRP A 76 2.43 -5.22 -12.03
CA TRP A 76 1.07 -5.57 -11.65
C TRP A 76 0.97 -7.07 -11.40
N TYR A 77 0.24 -7.47 -10.37
CA TYR A 77 -0.04 -8.87 -10.12
C TYR A 77 -1.32 -9.33 -10.83
N ALA A 78 -1.30 -10.57 -11.30
CA ALA A 78 -2.47 -11.22 -11.86
C ALA A 78 -3.46 -11.61 -10.73
N PRO A 79 -4.78 -11.66 -10.98
CA PRO A 79 -5.77 -12.01 -9.95
C PRO A 79 -5.51 -13.36 -9.26
N ASN A 80 -4.97 -14.33 -10.02
CA ASN A 80 -4.61 -15.65 -9.54
C ASN A 80 -3.21 -15.75 -8.90
N GLN A 81 -2.48 -14.63 -8.76
CA GLN A 81 -1.19 -14.63 -8.08
C GLN A 81 -1.39 -14.95 -6.60
N VAL A 82 -0.63 -15.94 -6.11
CA VAL A 82 -0.62 -16.32 -4.70
C VAL A 82 0.53 -15.60 -3.98
N PHE A 83 0.25 -15.04 -2.82
CA PHE A 83 1.18 -14.45 -1.88
C PHE A 83 1.28 -15.34 -0.65
N LYS A 84 2.48 -15.86 -0.39
CA LYS A 84 2.79 -16.64 0.81
C LYS A 84 3.46 -15.74 1.84
N VAL A 85 2.71 -15.39 2.88
CA VAL A 85 3.14 -14.49 3.95
C VAL A 85 3.68 -15.34 5.10
N GLU A 86 4.99 -15.26 5.27
CA GLU A 86 5.78 -15.92 6.32
C GLU A 86 6.48 -14.83 7.15
N GLU A 87 7.05 -15.19 8.30
CA GLU A 87 7.72 -14.22 9.21
C GLU A 87 8.84 -13.39 8.57
N LYS A 88 9.41 -13.88 7.46
CA LYS A 88 10.48 -13.21 6.71
C LYS A 88 10.00 -12.53 5.43
N SER A 89 8.74 -12.71 5.06
CA SER A 89 8.15 -12.07 3.89
C SER A 89 8.00 -10.57 4.14
N SER A 90 8.21 -9.76 3.09
CA SER A 90 7.82 -8.36 3.10
C SER A 90 7.23 -8.01 1.73
N PHE A 91 5.91 -7.85 1.69
CA PHE A 91 5.16 -7.43 0.51
C PHE A 91 4.52 -6.09 0.80
N ARG A 92 4.79 -5.10 -0.04
CA ARG A 92 4.17 -3.79 0.05
C ARG A 92 3.53 -3.47 -1.29
N LEU A 93 2.21 -3.55 -1.33
CA LEU A 93 1.39 -3.51 -2.53
C LEU A 93 0.43 -2.33 -2.47
N HIS A 94 0.11 -1.76 -3.62
CA HIS A 94 -0.87 -0.68 -3.73
C HIS A 94 -2.13 -1.20 -4.40
N TYR A 95 -3.28 -0.98 -3.76
CA TYR A 95 -4.57 -1.20 -4.39
C TYR A 95 -4.87 -0.02 -5.32
N ARG A 96 -4.84 -0.27 -6.65
CA ARG A 96 -4.88 0.78 -7.67
C ARG A 96 -5.80 0.39 -8.83
N MET A 97 -6.44 1.40 -9.43
CA MET A 97 -7.18 1.23 -10.69
C MET A 97 -6.23 0.87 -11.84
N ARG A 98 -6.59 -0.13 -12.65
CA ARG A 98 -5.79 -0.69 -13.75
C ARG A 98 -6.52 -0.60 -15.09
#